data_AF-V4L8P4-F1
#
_entry.id   AF-V4L8P4-F1
#
_cell.length_a   1.000
_cell.length_b   1.000
_cell.length_c   1.000
_cell.angle_alpha   90.00
_cell.angle_beta   90.00
_cell.angle_gamma   90.00
#
_symmetry.space_group_name_H-M   'P 1'
#
loop_
_entity.id
_entity.type
_entity.pdbx_description
1 polymer ?
#
loop_
_entity_poly.entity_id
_entity_poly.type
_entity_poly.pdbx_seq_one_letter_code
_entity_poly.pdbx_strand_id
1 'polypeptide(L)'
;SAQRIHVVKIPTLYPSGGEKQLIKILTGKEVPRHGIPAQIGIVCQNVGTAAAIADAVLRGRPLIERFVTVTGRAVLHPRNYRVRIGTTASELVEASGGYRGELAKLVFGGPMMGFRIHTDSVPITKSANCVLALAPEESPDAGQPLACIRCGRCAEVCPANLLPQQMYWHARAKELDKVQDYNLFDCIECGCCAHVCPSHIPLVQYYRYSKTESWAHEREKRAAEHARERHAAREARLERLERERQSKLRKKKEALAPKADSKNNDADAKKAAVAAARKRAAANKSSAGSTSEPAAGNNR
;
A
#
# COMPACT_ATOMS: atom_id res chain seq x y z
N SER A 1 1.27 19.82 -43.11
CA SER A 1 1.27 18.80 -42.04
C SER A 1 2.06 19.35 -40.87
N ALA A 2 1.41 19.65 -39.74
CA ALA A 2 2.11 20.22 -38.58
C ALA A 2 3.14 19.21 -38.05
N GLN A 3 4.35 19.68 -37.78
CA GLN A 3 5.45 18.86 -37.28
C GLN A 3 5.03 18.27 -35.92
N ARG A 4 5.02 16.93 -35.79
CA ARG A 4 4.56 16.23 -34.56
C ARG A 4 5.57 16.23 -33.41
N ILE A 5 6.77 16.76 -33.63
CA ILE A 5 7.87 16.80 -32.66
C ILE A 5 8.42 18.22 -32.64
N HIS A 6 8.51 18.78 -31.43
CA HIS A 6 9.09 20.09 -31.19
C HIS A 6 10.27 19.96 -30.23
N VAL A 7 11.39 20.58 -30.58
CA VAL A 7 12.55 20.70 -29.71
C VAL A 7 12.51 22.07 -29.06
N VAL A 8 12.40 22.11 -27.73
CA VAL A 8 12.27 23.35 -26.96
C VAL A 8 13.45 23.47 -26.01
N LYS A 9 14.12 24.62 -26.04
CA LYS A 9 15.19 24.94 -25.08
C LYS A 9 14.56 25.47 -23.79
N ILE A 10 14.95 24.91 -22.66
CA ILE A 10 14.52 25.34 -21.32
C ILE A 10 15.68 26.02 -20.57
N PRO A 11 15.41 26.84 -19.54
CA PRO A 11 16.45 27.44 -18.71
C PRO A 11 17.34 26.40 -18.04
N THR A 12 18.65 26.67 -18.00
CA THR A 12 19.64 25.82 -17.33
C THR A 12 19.68 26.10 -15.83
N LEU A 13 18.54 25.88 -15.16
CA LEU A 13 18.39 26.09 -13.72
C LEU A 13 17.89 24.82 -13.05
N TYR A 14 18.55 24.36 -11.99
CA TYR A 14 18.05 23.23 -11.21
C TYR A 14 16.87 23.64 -10.33
N PRO A 15 15.76 22.87 -10.24
CA PRO A 15 15.50 21.56 -10.86
C PRO A 15 14.49 21.62 -12.03
N SER A 16 14.79 22.37 -13.10
CA SER A 16 13.90 22.48 -14.28
C SER A 16 13.59 21.16 -14.97
N GLY A 17 14.40 20.12 -14.76
CA GLY A 17 14.16 18.76 -15.26
C GLY A 17 13.21 17.91 -14.42
N GLY A 18 12.73 18.40 -13.27
CA GLY A 18 11.70 17.72 -12.47
C GLY A 18 10.36 17.70 -13.21
N GLU A 19 9.59 16.61 -13.10
CA GLU A 19 8.37 16.40 -13.90
C GLU A 19 7.38 17.58 -13.79
N LYS A 20 7.01 17.98 -12.57
CA LYS A 20 6.07 19.09 -12.36
C LYS A 20 6.64 20.43 -12.84
N GLN A 21 7.93 20.68 -12.59
CA GLN A 21 8.61 21.91 -13.01
C GLN A 21 8.70 22.01 -14.54
N LEU A 22 9.07 20.92 -15.20
CA LEU A 22 9.20 20.85 -16.65
C LEU A 22 7.85 21.07 -17.34
N ILE A 23 6.79 20.43 -16.83
CA ILE A 23 5.42 20.63 -17.34
C ILE A 23 5.01 22.09 -17.22
N LYS A 24 5.23 22.71 -16.06
CA LYS A 24 4.90 24.13 -15.85
C LYS A 24 5.69 25.05 -16.78
N ILE A 25 6.99 24.81 -16.95
CA ILE A 25 7.86 25.59 -17.85
C ILE A 25 7.38 25.50 -19.31
N LEU A 26 7.02 24.30 -19.77
CA LEU A 26 6.65 24.08 -21.17
C LEU A 26 5.20 24.45 -21.50
N THR A 27 4.28 24.30 -20.54
CA THR A 27 2.84 24.40 -20.80
C THR A 27 2.11 25.49 -20.02
N GLY A 28 2.76 26.08 -19.00
CA GLY A 28 2.13 26.99 -18.04
C GLY A 28 1.16 26.31 -17.07
N LYS A 29 0.88 25.01 -17.22
CA LYS A 29 -0.06 24.27 -16.38
C LYS A 29 0.64 23.71 -15.14
N GLU A 30 -0.07 23.69 -14.03
CA GLU A 30 0.38 23.04 -12.80
C GLU A 30 -0.27 21.67 -12.63
N VAL A 31 0.52 20.69 -12.18
CA VAL A 31 0.00 19.36 -11.84
C VAL A 31 -0.68 19.45 -10.47
N PRO A 32 -1.94 19.00 -10.32
CA PRO A 32 -2.66 19.03 -9.05
C PRO A 32 -1.90 18.36 -7.90
N ARG A 33 -2.15 18.81 -6.67
CA ARG A 33 -1.64 18.13 -5.47
C ARG A 33 -2.22 16.73 -5.40
N HIS A 34 -1.39 15.76 -5.02
CA HIS A 34 -1.71 14.32 -5.04
C HIS A 34 -2.18 13.78 -6.41
N GLY A 35 -2.10 14.58 -7.47
CA GLY A 35 -2.45 14.22 -8.83
C GLY A 35 -1.25 13.75 -9.64
N ILE A 36 -1.55 13.22 -10.82
CA ILE A 36 -0.56 12.80 -11.80
C ILE A 36 -0.71 13.64 -13.08
N PRO A 37 0.38 13.88 -13.85
CA PRO A 37 0.31 14.62 -15.10
C PRO A 37 -0.74 14.12 -16.10
N ALA A 38 -1.06 12.82 -16.08
CA ALA A 38 -2.06 12.24 -16.96
C ALA A 38 -3.46 12.86 -16.77
N GLN A 39 -3.78 13.37 -15.57
CA GLN A 39 -5.05 14.05 -15.28
C GLN A 39 -5.19 15.38 -16.03
N ILE A 40 -4.08 16.01 -16.43
CA ILE A 40 -4.07 17.22 -17.26
C ILE A 40 -3.73 16.92 -18.73
N GLY A 41 -3.79 15.64 -19.12
CA GLY A 41 -3.54 15.18 -20.48
C GLY A 41 -2.06 15.17 -20.88
N ILE A 42 -1.13 15.12 -19.91
CA ILE A 42 0.31 15.18 -20.16
C ILE A 42 0.98 13.91 -19.67
N VAL A 43 1.94 13.41 -20.45
CA VAL A 43 2.84 12.33 -20.03
C VAL A 43 4.27 12.84 -20.16
N CYS A 44 5.00 12.84 -19.04
CA CYS A 44 6.42 13.19 -19.03
C CYS A 44 7.25 11.91 -19.04
N GLN A 45 8.09 11.73 -20.06
CA GLN A 45 8.98 10.57 -20.17
C GLN A 45 10.42 11.02 -20.21
N ASN A 46 11.26 10.40 -19.37
CA ASN A 46 12.71 10.54 -19.49
C ASN A 46 13.17 9.95 -20.83
N VAL A 47 14.16 10.57 -21.47
CA VAL A 47 14.72 10.12 -22.75
C VAL A 47 15.20 8.66 -22.70
N GLY A 48 15.83 8.25 -21.60
CA GLY A 48 16.27 6.86 -21.41
C GLY A 48 15.11 5.87 -21.30
N THR A 49 13.97 6.29 -20.72
CA THR A 49 12.76 5.47 -20.68
C THR A 49 12.14 5.34 -22.07
N ALA A 50 12.05 6.44 -22.82
CA ALA A 50 11.54 6.41 -24.19
C ALA A 50 12.38 5.50 -25.11
N ALA A 51 13.72 5.58 -25.00
CA ALA A 51 14.63 4.71 -25.72
C ALA A 51 14.45 3.22 -25.33
N ALA A 52 14.34 2.91 -24.03
CA ALA A 52 14.11 1.55 -23.55
C ALA A 52 12.77 0.97 -24.01
N ILE A 53 11.71 1.79 -24.08
CA ILE A 53 10.41 1.37 -24.64
C ILE A 53 10.56 1.01 -26.11
N ALA A 54 11.29 1.83 -26.89
CA ALA A 54 11.53 1.54 -28.30
C ALA A 54 12.31 0.23 -28.48
N ASP A 55 13.33 -0.04 -27.67
CA ASP A 55 14.06 -1.31 -27.69
C ASP A 55 13.18 -2.51 -27.34
N ALA A 56 12.31 -2.38 -26.34
CA ALA A 56 11.42 -3.46 -25.92
C ALA A 56 10.38 -3.78 -27.01
N VAL A 57 9.73 -2.78 -27.58
CA VAL A 57 8.63 -2.95 -28.54
C VAL A 57 9.14 -3.30 -29.93
N LEU A 58 10.17 -2.60 -30.41
CA LEU A 58 10.63 -2.74 -31.80
C LEU A 58 11.67 -3.86 -31.96
N ARG A 59 12.41 -4.20 -30.90
CA ARG A 59 13.53 -5.15 -30.96
C ARG A 59 13.37 -6.35 -30.03
N GLY A 60 12.30 -6.42 -29.23
CA GLY A 60 12.10 -7.48 -28.24
C GLY A 60 13.16 -7.50 -27.14
N ARG A 61 13.86 -6.37 -26.91
CA ARG A 61 14.96 -6.28 -25.94
C ARG A 61 14.47 -5.64 -24.65
N PRO A 62 14.37 -6.39 -23.53
CA PRO A 62 14.00 -5.80 -22.25
C PRO A 62 15.11 -4.85 -21.76
N LEU A 63 14.80 -4.07 -20.71
CA LEU A 63 15.77 -3.20 -20.07
C LEU A 63 16.85 -4.02 -19.35
N ILE A 64 17.91 -4.37 -20.08
CA ILE A 64 19.08 -5.13 -19.62
C ILE A 64 20.31 -4.26 -19.44
N GLU A 65 20.31 -3.07 -20.03
CA GLU A 65 21.43 -2.12 -20.00
C GLU A 65 20.94 -0.69 -19.78
N ARG A 66 21.82 0.16 -19.24
CA ARG A 66 21.54 1.57 -19.02
C ARG A 66 22.80 2.40 -19.16
N PHE A 67 22.64 3.68 -19.48
CA PHE A 67 23.73 4.64 -19.47
C PHE A 67 23.98 5.14 -18.04
N VAL A 68 25.24 5.09 -17.61
CA VAL A 68 25.71 5.55 -16.30
C VAL A 68 26.92 6.45 -16.50
N THR A 69 26.90 7.61 -15.85
CA THR A 69 28.04 8.53 -15.81
C THR A 69 28.92 8.20 -14.62
N VAL A 70 30.22 7.98 -14.83
CA VAL A 70 31.23 7.94 -13.76
C VAL A 70 31.98 9.25 -13.79
N THR A 71 31.98 10.00 -12.68
CA THR A 71 32.59 11.34 -12.65
C THR A 71 33.00 11.76 -11.24
N GLY A 72 33.56 12.96 -11.12
CA GLY A 72 34.17 13.53 -9.91
C GLY A 72 35.70 13.52 -9.97
N ARG A 73 36.35 14.35 -9.15
CA ARG A 73 37.81 14.53 -9.18
C ARG A 73 38.58 13.35 -8.58
N ALA A 74 37.92 12.48 -7.84
CA ALA A 74 38.53 11.28 -7.28
C ALA A 74 38.54 10.08 -8.26
N VAL A 75 38.19 10.26 -9.53
CA VAL A 75 38.28 9.25 -10.60
C VAL A 75 39.27 9.71 -11.67
N LEU A 76 40.07 8.77 -12.20
CA LEU A 76 41.12 9.09 -13.16
C LEU A 76 40.57 9.58 -14.50
N HIS A 77 39.55 8.91 -15.05
CA HIS A 77 38.96 9.23 -16.36
C HIS A 77 37.41 9.27 -16.31
N PRO A 78 36.81 10.44 -16.01
CA PRO A 78 35.35 10.61 -16.04
C PRO A 78 34.75 10.30 -17.42
N ARG A 79 33.76 9.39 -17.48
CA ARG A 79 33.19 8.86 -18.72
C ARG A 79 31.74 8.40 -18.55
N ASN A 80 31.03 8.28 -19.68
CA ASN A 80 29.72 7.66 -19.75
C ASN A 80 29.84 6.22 -20.25
N TYR A 81 29.21 5.28 -19.56
CA TYR A 81 29.21 3.87 -19.90
C TYR A 81 27.79 3.39 -20.21
N ARG A 82 27.67 2.50 -21.19
CA ARG A 82 26.46 1.68 -21.35
C ARG A 82 26.74 0.32 -20.72
N VAL A 83 26.10 0.03 -19.60
CA VAL A 83 26.43 -1.14 -18.77
C VAL A 83 25.21 -2.00 -18.51
N ARG A 84 25.43 -3.28 -18.21
CA ARG A 84 24.36 -4.19 -17.83
C ARG A 84 23.85 -3.83 -16.43
N ILE A 85 22.55 -4.00 -16.22
CA ILE A 85 21.99 -3.93 -14.87
C ILE A 85 22.64 -5.05 -14.05
N GLY A 86 23.17 -4.71 -12.87
CA GLY A 86 23.92 -5.61 -12.02
C GLY A 86 25.43 -5.41 -12.02
N THR A 87 26.01 -4.75 -13.04
CA THR A 87 27.42 -4.31 -13.02
C THR A 87 27.68 -3.49 -11.77
N THR A 88 28.79 -3.68 -11.06
CA THR A 88 29.06 -2.98 -9.80
C THR A 88 29.64 -1.58 -10.04
N ALA A 89 29.53 -0.70 -9.05
CA ALA A 89 30.19 0.60 -9.11
C ALA A 89 31.73 0.46 -9.18
N SER A 90 32.30 -0.57 -8.54
CA SER A 90 33.74 -0.87 -8.60
C SER A 90 34.21 -1.19 -10.01
N GLU A 91 33.48 -2.02 -10.76
CA GLU A 91 33.79 -2.34 -12.18
C GLU A 91 33.78 -1.08 -13.04
N LEU A 92 32.85 -0.15 -12.79
CA LEU A 92 32.78 1.12 -13.52
C LEU A 92 33.95 2.05 -13.18
N VAL A 93 34.34 2.11 -11.92
CA VAL A 93 35.48 2.92 -11.47
C VAL A 93 36.78 2.34 -12.06
N GLU A 94 36.95 1.03 -12.03
CA GLU A 94 38.08 0.34 -12.65
C GLU A 94 38.15 0.61 -14.16
N ALA A 95 37.01 0.51 -14.87
CA ALA A 95 36.91 0.87 -16.28
C ALA A 95 37.17 2.36 -16.55
N SER A 96 37.12 3.21 -15.52
CA SER A 96 37.47 4.64 -15.55
C SER A 96 38.93 4.89 -15.14
N GLY A 97 39.76 3.85 -15.04
CA GLY A 97 41.17 3.94 -14.65
C GLY A 97 41.41 3.95 -13.14
N GLY A 98 40.40 3.58 -12.35
CA GLY A 98 40.47 3.54 -10.89
C GLY A 98 40.27 4.90 -10.22
N TYR A 99 40.38 4.88 -8.88
CA TYR A 99 40.37 6.10 -8.08
C TYR A 99 41.68 6.87 -8.24
N ARG A 100 41.60 8.19 -8.14
CA ARG A 100 42.73 9.11 -8.15
C ARG A 100 42.73 9.94 -6.87
N GLY A 101 43.87 9.97 -6.17
CA GLY A 101 44.00 10.74 -4.93
C GLY A 101 43.14 10.19 -3.81
N GLU A 102 42.74 11.06 -2.89
CA GLU A 102 41.89 10.69 -1.77
C GLU A 102 40.41 10.70 -2.17
N LEU A 103 39.68 9.63 -1.83
CA LEU A 103 38.24 9.55 -2.00
C LEU A 103 37.55 10.04 -0.72
N ALA A 104 36.95 11.23 -0.77
CA ALA A 104 36.19 11.75 0.37
C ALA A 104 34.79 11.13 0.46
N LYS A 105 34.11 11.00 -0.68
CA LYS A 105 32.74 10.49 -0.73
C LYS A 105 32.44 9.83 -2.05
N LEU A 106 31.89 8.62 -1.98
CA LEU A 106 31.28 7.95 -3.12
C LEU A 106 29.75 8.13 -3.07
N VAL A 107 29.18 8.69 -4.13
CA VAL A 107 27.75 9.00 -4.23
C VAL A 107 27.11 8.21 -5.36
N PHE A 108 26.00 7.55 -5.04
CA PHE A 108 25.14 6.89 -6.02
C PHE A 108 24.05 7.86 -6.45
N GLY A 109 24.06 8.24 -7.73
CA GLY A 109 23.24 9.31 -8.30
C GLY A 109 24.00 10.63 -8.49
N GLY A 110 23.26 11.71 -8.71
CA GLY A 110 23.83 13.05 -8.93
C GLY A 110 24.18 13.79 -7.63
N PRO A 111 24.86 14.95 -7.73
CA PRO A 111 25.36 15.70 -6.57
C PRO A 111 24.26 16.21 -5.62
N MET A 112 23.03 16.40 -6.14
CA MET A 112 21.91 16.94 -5.36
C MET A 112 21.07 15.85 -4.69
N MET A 113 20.51 14.92 -5.48
CA MET A 113 19.58 13.90 -4.97
C MET A 113 20.25 12.57 -4.60
N GLY A 114 21.51 12.37 -5.00
CA GLY A 114 22.24 11.14 -4.72
C GLY A 114 22.47 10.90 -3.23
N PHE A 115 22.88 9.68 -2.90
CA PHE A 115 23.18 9.30 -1.52
C PHE A 115 24.58 8.68 -1.44
N ARG A 116 25.21 8.85 -0.28
CA ARG A 116 26.52 8.26 -0.01
C ARG A 116 26.39 6.75 0.05
N ILE A 117 27.30 6.06 -0.62
CA ILE A 117 27.51 4.63 -0.46
C ILE A 117 28.83 4.39 0.27
N HIS A 118 28.86 3.34 1.10
CA HIS A 118 30.02 3.00 1.92
C HIS A 118 30.97 2.00 1.24
N THR A 119 30.49 1.33 0.20
CA THR A 119 31.23 0.38 -0.62
C THR A 119 30.84 0.57 -2.08
N ASP A 120 31.78 0.33 -2.99
CA ASP A 120 31.57 0.33 -4.44
C ASP A 120 31.17 -1.05 -4.99
N SER A 121 31.03 -2.06 -4.14
CA SER A 121 30.45 -3.37 -4.49
C SER A 121 28.94 -3.34 -4.77
N VAL A 122 28.32 -2.15 -4.77
CA VAL A 122 26.89 -1.99 -5.03
C VAL A 122 26.57 -2.15 -6.52
N PRO A 123 25.50 -2.87 -6.88
CA PRO A 123 25.12 -3.05 -8.28
C PRO A 123 24.43 -1.81 -8.84
N ILE A 124 24.72 -1.51 -10.10
CA ILE A 124 23.97 -0.55 -10.92
C ILE A 124 22.55 -1.10 -11.13
N THR A 125 21.57 -0.32 -10.71
CA THR A 125 20.15 -0.64 -10.84
C THR A 125 19.50 0.17 -11.96
N LYS A 126 18.23 -0.11 -12.27
CA LYS A 126 17.46 0.66 -13.26
C LYS A 126 17.31 2.16 -12.93
N SER A 127 17.51 2.57 -11.68
CA SER A 127 17.44 3.98 -11.26
C SER A 127 18.80 4.66 -11.20
N ALA A 128 19.89 3.89 -11.29
CA ALA A 128 21.25 4.40 -11.26
C ALA A 128 21.58 5.10 -12.58
N ASN A 129 21.92 6.39 -12.49
CA ASN A 129 22.34 7.20 -13.64
C ASN A 129 23.77 7.72 -13.51
N CYS A 130 24.32 7.72 -12.30
CA CYS A 130 25.62 8.32 -12.03
C CYS A 130 26.29 7.64 -10.83
N VAL A 131 27.60 7.46 -10.92
CA VAL A 131 28.52 7.14 -9.81
C VAL A 131 29.47 8.32 -9.70
N LEU A 132 29.39 9.04 -8.58
CA LEU A 132 30.11 10.28 -8.36
C LEU A 132 31.15 10.08 -7.24
N ALA A 133 32.42 10.09 -7.60
CA ALA A 133 33.56 9.93 -6.71
C ALA A 133 34.18 11.32 -6.41
N LEU A 134 33.85 11.86 -5.25
CA LEU A 134 34.25 13.20 -4.84
C LEU A 134 35.58 13.18 -4.11
N ALA A 135 36.48 14.08 -4.52
CA ALA A 135 37.68 14.40 -3.77
C ALA A 135 37.35 15.33 -2.57
N PRO A 136 38.24 15.47 -1.56
CA PRO A 136 38.00 16.33 -0.40
C PRO A 136 37.61 17.77 -0.77
N GLU A 137 38.15 18.31 -1.86
CA GLU A 137 37.88 19.68 -2.31
C GLU A 137 36.45 19.84 -2.86
N GLU A 138 35.81 18.76 -3.30
CA GLU A 138 34.44 18.75 -3.82
C GLU A 138 33.41 18.37 -2.75
N SER A 139 33.86 17.85 -1.62
CA SER A 139 33.02 17.49 -0.48
C SER A 139 33.61 18.08 0.80
N PRO A 140 33.78 19.41 0.89
CA PRO A 140 34.23 20.04 2.13
C PRO A 140 33.28 19.66 3.26
N ASP A 141 33.84 19.37 4.43
CA ASP A 141 33.02 19.17 5.62
C ASP A 141 32.29 20.47 5.93
N ALA A 142 30.96 20.43 5.88
CA ALA A 142 30.13 21.59 6.22
C ALA A 142 30.17 21.90 7.73
N GLY A 143 30.87 21.07 8.52
CA GLY A 143 30.93 21.15 9.96
C GLY A 143 29.64 20.68 10.61
N GLN A 144 29.52 20.91 11.91
CA GLN A 144 28.29 20.61 12.61
C GLN A 144 27.17 21.59 12.20
N PRO A 145 25.94 21.09 11.95
CA PRO A 145 24.81 21.95 11.68
C PRO A 145 24.60 22.97 12.80
N LEU A 146 24.52 24.25 12.43
CA LEU A 146 24.22 25.33 13.37
C LEU A 146 22.71 25.45 13.59
N ALA A 147 22.33 26.21 14.61
CA ALA A 147 20.93 26.52 14.85
C ALA A 147 20.31 27.30 13.68
N CYS A 148 19.02 27.04 13.41
CA CYS A 148 18.28 27.76 12.37
C CYS A 148 18.10 29.23 12.77
N ILE A 149 18.65 30.14 11.97
CA ILE A 149 18.53 31.61 12.16
C ILE A 149 17.25 32.21 11.56
N ARG A 150 16.34 31.37 11.07
CA ARG A 150 15.06 31.75 10.44
C ARG A 150 15.14 32.72 9.25
N CYS A 151 16.20 32.67 8.45
CA CYS A 151 16.43 33.59 7.33
C CYS A 151 15.46 33.51 6.12
N GLY A 152 14.55 32.54 6.05
CA GLY A 152 13.55 32.44 4.95
C GLY A 152 14.05 31.87 3.61
N ARG A 153 15.35 31.92 3.31
CA ARG A 153 15.95 31.49 2.02
C ARG A 153 15.52 30.10 1.53
N CYS A 154 15.31 29.16 2.46
CA CYS A 154 14.89 27.80 2.09
C CYS A 154 13.50 27.76 1.44
N ALA A 155 12.59 28.65 1.82
CA ALA A 155 11.26 28.77 1.21
C ALA A 155 11.33 29.44 -0.17
N GLU A 156 12.14 30.50 -0.30
CA GLU A 156 12.34 31.23 -1.56
C GLU A 156 12.83 30.33 -2.70
N VAL A 157 13.76 29.40 -2.41
CA VAL A 157 14.30 28.48 -3.42
C VAL A 157 13.51 27.19 -3.58
N CYS A 158 12.41 27.00 -2.86
CA CYS A 158 11.67 25.75 -2.91
C CYS A 158 10.87 25.66 -4.22
N PRO A 159 11.20 24.73 -5.15
CA PRO A 159 10.50 24.62 -6.43
C PRO A 159 9.07 24.08 -6.30
N ALA A 160 8.70 23.59 -5.12
CA ALA A 160 7.38 23.09 -4.77
C ALA A 160 6.59 24.08 -3.90
N ASN A 161 7.11 25.29 -3.66
CA ASN A 161 6.49 26.32 -2.83
C ASN A 161 6.07 25.83 -1.43
N LEU A 162 6.90 24.99 -0.82
CA LEU A 162 6.68 24.48 0.54
C LEU A 162 7.24 25.45 1.59
N LEU A 163 7.05 25.11 2.87
CA LEU A 163 7.64 25.81 4.01
C LEU A 163 8.70 24.93 4.70
N PRO A 164 9.91 24.76 4.13
CA PRO A 164 10.95 23.88 4.68
C PRO A 164 11.29 24.17 6.15
N GLN A 165 11.25 25.45 6.56
CA GLN A 165 11.52 25.82 7.94
C GLN A 165 10.52 25.18 8.92
N GLN A 166 9.21 25.27 8.64
CA GLN A 166 8.18 24.69 9.51
C GLN A 166 8.25 23.16 9.51
N MET A 167 8.40 22.57 8.31
CA MET A 167 8.60 21.14 8.16
C MET A 167 9.80 20.64 8.97
N TYR A 168 10.91 21.40 9.00
CA TYR A 168 12.11 21.03 9.74
C TYR A 168 11.89 21.02 11.25
N TRP A 169 11.21 22.01 11.81
CA TRP A 169 10.94 22.07 13.25
C TRP A 169 10.13 20.87 13.72
N HIS A 170 9.03 20.55 13.01
CA HIS A 170 8.20 19.39 13.30
C HIS A 170 8.95 18.07 13.05
N ALA A 171 9.75 17.98 11.98
CA ALA A 171 10.52 16.78 11.65
C ALA A 171 11.60 16.51 12.71
N ARG A 172 12.28 17.55 13.18
CA ARG A 172 13.27 17.47 14.26
C ARG A 172 12.63 17.05 15.59
N ALA A 173 11.42 17.55 15.87
CA ALA A 173 10.64 17.17 17.04
C ALA A 173 9.96 15.78 16.92
N LYS A 174 10.11 15.10 15.77
CA LYS A 174 9.44 13.83 15.43
C LYS A 174 7.91 13.89 15.48
N GLU A 175 7.33 15.07 15.25
CA GLU A 175 5.89 15.29 15.21
C GLU A 175 5.33 14.97 13.81
N LEU A 176 5.33 13.68 13.42
CA LEU A 176 5.08 13.24 12.05
C LEU A 176 3.76 13.75 11.45
N ASP A 177 2.68 13.78 12.23
CA ASP A 177 1.37 14.28 11.78
C ASP A 177 1.45 15.76 11.40
N LYS A 178 2.07 16.58 12.25
CA LYS A 178 2.26 18.01 11.97
C LYS A 178 3.15 18.24 10.75
N VAL A 179 4.20 17.44 10.55
CA VAL A 179 5.03 17.56 9.34
C VAL A 179 4.20 17.29 8.08
N GLN A 180 3.27 16.32 8.15
CA GLN A 180 2.37 16.00 7.05
C GLN A 180 1.39 17.13 6.74
N ASP A 181 0.88 17.84 7.76
CA ASP A 181 0.04 19.04 7.58
C ASP A 181 0.75 20.13 6.77
N TYR A 182 2.08 20.18 6.82
CA TYR A 182 2.92 21.03 5.96
C TYR A 182 3.25 20.43 4.58
N ASN A 183 2.45 19.48 4.10
CA ASN A 183 2.56 18.84 2.78
C ASN A 183 3.90 18.12 2.56
N LEU A 184 4.38 17.38 3.56
CA LEU A 184 5.64 16.63 3.49
C LEU A 184 5.80 15.80 2.21
N PHE A 185 4.73 15.16 1.76
CA PHE A 185 4.76 14.27 0.60
C PHE A 185 4.86 14.99 -0.75
N ASP A 186 4.64 16.30 -0.79
CA ASP A 186 4.90 17.13 -1.99
C ASP A 186 6.39 17.49 -2.13
N CYS A 187 7.19 17.31 -1.08
CA CYS A 187 8.63 17.53 -1.14
C CYS A 187 9.28 16.54 -2.12
N ILE A 188 9.94 17.04 -3.16
CA ILE A 188 10.65 16.21 -4.15
C ILE A 188 12.10 15.88 -3.77
N GLU A 189 12.52 16.22 -2.55
CA GLU A 189 13.88 15.94 -2.03
C GLU A 189 15.02 16.49 -2.90
N CYS A 190 14.75 17.60 -3.61
CA CYS A 190 15.69 18.20 -4.54
C CYS A 190 16.95 18.79 -3.88
N GLY A 191 16.92 19.11 -2.59
CA GLY A 191 18.08 19.65 -1.87
C GLY A 191 18.35 21.14 -2.04
N CYS A 192 17.55 21.88 -2.83
CA CYS A 192 17.70 23.35 -2.97
C CYS A 192 17.72 24.05 -1.60
N CYS A 193 16.80 23.68 -0.71
CA CYS A 193 16.69 24.27 0.62
C CYS A 193 17.90 24.01 1.52
N ALA A 194 18.48 22.81 1.45
CA ALA A 194 19.66 22.45 2.24
C ALA A 194 20.91 23.15 1.70
N HIS A 195 21.03 23.26 0.38
CA HIS A 195 22.17 23.91 -0.28
C HIS A 195 22.28 25.40 0.07
N VAL A 196 21.17 26.14 0.11
CA VAL A 196 21.19 27.59 0.43
C VAL A 196 21.18 27.91 1.93
N CYS A 197 21.14 26.89 2.79
CA CYS A 197 21.03 27.09 4.23
C CYS A 197 22.36 27.60 4.81
N PRO A 198 22.41 28.82 5.38
CA PRO A 198 23.64 29.35 5.97
C PRO A 198 24.04 28.60 7.25
N SER A 199 23.10 27.91 7.88
CA SER A 199 23.36 27.06 9.07
C SER A 199 23.77 25.63 8.71
N HIS A 200 23.92 25.31 7.41
CA HIS A 200 24.25 23.96 6.91
C HIS A 200 23.36 22.84 7.47
N ILE A 201 22.08 23.13 7.70
CA ILE A 201 21.12 22.14 8.21
C ILE A 201 20.81 21.13 7.10
N PRO A 202 20.96 19.82 7.34
CA PRO A 202 20.68 18.78 6.34
C PRO A 202 19.18 18.53 6.20
N LEU A 203 18.41 19.55 5.78
CA LEU A 203 16.95 19.56 5.74
C LEU A 203 16.36 18.34 5.03
N VAL A 204 16.94 17.92 3.89
CA VAL A 204 16.47 16.76 3.12
C VAL A 204 16.53 15.46 3.92
N GLN A 205 17.53 15.29 4.79
CA GLN A 205 17.67 14.07 5.60
C GLN A 205 16.53 13.97 6.62
N TYR A 206 16.14 15.09 7.24
CA TYR A 206 14.99 15.14 8.13
C TYR A 206 13.69 14.79 7.39
N TYR A 207 13.49 15.30 6.17
CA TYR A 207 12.28 15.00 5.40
C TYR A 207 12.23 13.55 4.93
N ARG A 208 13.36 13.00 4.48
CA ARG A 208 13.48 11.57 4.12
C ARG A 208 13.15 10.67 5.30
N TYR A 209 13.69 11.00 6.48
CA TYR A 209 13.37 10.32 7.73
C TYR A 209 11.87 10.40 7.99
N SER A 210 11.29 11.61 8.07
CA SER A 210 9.86 11.77 8.37
C SER A 210 8.95 11.06 7.38
N LYS A 211 9.25 11.04 6.07
CA LYS A 211 8.47 10.28 5.09
C LYS A 211 8.55 8.77 5.32
N THR A 212 9.76 8.28 5.58
CA THR A 212 10.00 6.84 5.80
C THR A 212 9.24 6.36 7.04
N GLU A 213 9.32 7.13 8.13
CA GLU A 213 8.61 6.82 9.38
C GLU A 213 7.09 6.94 9.21
N SER A 214 6.61 7.98 8.51
CA SER A 214 5.17 8.15 8.25
C SER A 214 4.61 6.95 7.47
N TRP A 215 5.35 6.44 6.47
CA TRP A 215 4.96 5.22 5.77
C TRP A 215 5.08 3.96 6.64
N ALA A 216 6.03 3.89 7.57
CA ALA A 216 6.12 2.77 8.52
C ALA A 216 4.88 2.73 9.42
N HIS A 217 4.52 3.86 10.04
CA HIS A 217 3.30 4.00 10.83
C HIS A 217 2.03 3.64 10.06
N GLU A 218 1.91 4.11 8.81
CA GLU A 218 0.75 3.80 7.97
C GLU A 218 0.67 2.30 7.64
N ARG A 219 1.82 1.64 7.38
CA ARG A 219 1.85 0.18 7.17
C ARG A 219 1.43 -0.59 8.42
N GLU A 220 1.91 -0.18 9.59
CA GLU A 220 1.53 -0.78 10.87
C GLU A 220 0.04 -0.60 11.16
N LYS A 221 -0.49 0.60 10.94
CA LYS A 221 -1.91 0.92 11.11
C LYS A 221 -2.78 0.04 10.20
N ARG A 222 -2.43 -0.06 8.91
CA ARG A 222 -3.13 -0.94 7.95
C ARG A 222 -3.04 -2.42 8.36
N ALA A 223 -1.89 -2.87 8.82
CA ALA A 223 -1.73 -4.24 9.30
C ALA A 223 -2.59 -4.52 10.54
N ALA A 224 -2.68 -3.57 11.46
CA ALA A 224 -3.52 -3.65 12.65
C ALA A 224 -5.03 -3.58 12.33
N GLU A 225 -5.44 -2.74 11.38
CA GLU A 225 -6.82 -2.71 10.86
C GLU A 225 -7.19 -4.04 10.21
N HIS A 226 -6.36 -4.55 9.30
CA HIS A 226 -6.58 -5.85 8.67
C HIS A 226 -6.59 -7.01 9.69
N ALA A 227 -5.78 -6.96 10.74
CA ALA A 227 -5.83 -7.93 11.82
C ALA A 227 -7.16 -7.85 12.61
N ARG A 228 -7.65 -6.64 12.91
CA ARG A 228 -8.96 -6.43 13.55
C ARG A 228 -10.11 -6.94 12.70
N GLU A 229 -10.11 -6.66 11.40
CA GLU A 229 -11.11 -7.17 10.46
C GLU A 229 -11.15 -8.70 10.43
N ARG A 230 -9.97 -9.35 10.37
CA ARG A 230 -9.89 -10.82 10.43
C ARG A 230 -10.41 -11.39 11.76
N HIS A 231 -10.13 -10.73 12.88
CA HIS A 231 -10.64 -11.14 14.19
C HIS A 231 -12.17 -11.06 14.24
N ALA A 232 -12.73 -9.91 13.86
CA ALA A 232 -14.17 -9.70 13.82
C ALA A 232 -14.88 -10.70 12.90
N ALA A 233 -14.30 -10.98 11.72
CA ALA A 233 -14.84 -11.99 10.80
C ALA A 233 -14.83 -13.41 11.40
N ARG A 234 -13.79 -13.76 12.16
CA ARG A 234 -13.71 -15.05 12.88
C ARG A 234 -14.76 -15.14 13.98
N GLU A 235 -14.94 -14.10 14.78
CA GLU A 235 -15.96 -14.05 15.84
C GLU A 235 -17.37 -14.18 15.26
N ALA A 236 -17.68 -13.42 14.20
CA ALA A 236 -18.97 -13.51 13.51
C ALA A 236 -19.24 -14.92 12.93
N ARG A 237 -18.19 -15.61 12.45
CA ARG A 237 -18.29 -17.01 11.99
C ARG A 237 -18.61 -17.96 13.15
N LEU A 238 -17.91 -17.83 14.28
CA LEU A 238 -18.14 -18.66 15.46
C LEU A 238 -19.55 -18.45 16.02
N GLU A 239 -20.00 -17.20 16.12
CA GLU A 239 -21.35 -16.86 16.59
C GLU A 239 -22.43 -17.43 15.66
N ARG A 240 -22.23 -17.37 14.33
CA ARG A 240 -23.14 -17.99 13.36
C ARG A 240 -23.24 -19.51 13.57
N LEU A 241 -22.10 -20.19 13.70
CA LEU A 241 -22.07 -21.64 13.95
C LEU A 241 -22.74 -22.00 15.27
N GLU A 242 -22.58 -21.18 16.30
CA GLU A 242 -23.22 -21.39 17.61
C GLU A 242 -24.74 -21.18 17.55
N ARG A 243 -25.21 -20.11 16.90
CA ARG A 243 -26.65 -19.88 16.64
C ARG A 243 -27.27 -21.00 15.80
N GLU A 244 -26.57 -21.49 14.78
CA GLU A 244 -27.00 -22.66 13.99
C GLU A 244 -27.07 -23.93 14.85
N ARG A 245 -26.10 -24.15 15.74
CA ARG A 245 -26.09 -25.30 16.66
C ARG A 245 -27.23 -25.22 17.67
N GLN A 246 -27.46 -24.05 18.28
CA GLN A 246 -28.54 -23.82 19.23
C GLN A 246 -29.92 -23.96 18.57
N SER A 247 -30.11 -23.44 17.35
CA SER A 247 -31.38 -23.60 16.62
C SER A 247 -31.64 -25.06 16.20
N LYS A 248 -30.61 -25.81 15.78
CA LYS A 248 -30.72 -27.26 15.53
C LYS A 248 -31.11 -28.01 16.81
N LEU A 249 -30.51 -27.67 17.95
CA LEU A 249 -30.86 -28.26 19.25
C LEU A 249 -32.29 -27.90 19.69
N ARG A 250 -32.74 -26.66 19.50
CA ARG A 250 -34.13 -26.24 19.77
C ARG A 250 -35.13 -26.97 18.89
N LYS A 251 -34.90 -27.03 17.57
CA LYS A 251 -35.74 -27.80 16.63
C LYS A 251 -35.80 -29.28 17.01
N LYS A 252 -34.68 -29.89 17.43
CA LYS A 252 -34.68 -31.27 17.96
C LYS A 252 -35.50 -31.39 19.24
N LYS A 253 -35.34 -30.49 20.21
CA LYS A 253 -36.15 -30.49 21.44
C LYS A 253 -37.64 -30.29 21.16
N GLU A 254 -38.01 -29.40 20.26
CA GLU A 254 -39.40 -29.15 19.84
C GLU A 254 -39.99 -30.36 19.09
N ALA A 255 -39.20 -31.04 18.26
CA ALA A 255 -39.62 -32.28 17.59
C ALA A 255 -39.77 -33.47 18.56
N LEU A 256 -39.01 -33.50 19.66
CA LEU A 256 -39.12 -34.50 20.73
C LEU A 256 -40.13 -34.10 21.83
N ALA A 257 -40.67 -32.88 21.82
CA ALA A 257 -41.68 -32.46 22.78
C ALA A 257 -43.00 -33.19 22.49
N PRO A 258 -43.67 -33.78 23.50
CA PRO A 258 -44.92 -34.48 23.29
C PRO A 258 -45.99 -33.49 22.80
N LYS A 259 -46.69 -33.82 21.71
CA LYS A 259 -47.89 -33.10 21.27
C LYS A 259 -48.96 -33.21 22.37
N ALA A 260 -49.03 -32.21 23.24
CA ALA A 260 -50.17 -31.98 24.11
C ALA A 260 -51.29 -31.31 23.28
N ASP A 261 -51.99 -32.12 22.48
CA ASP A 261 -53.39 -31.93 22.07
C ASP A 261 -53.76 -32.93 20.97
N SER A 262 -54.04 -34.17 21.38
CA SER A 262 -54.90 -35.08 20.60
C SER A 262 -55.45 -36.28 21.40
N LYS A 263 -55.18 -36.39 22.71
CA LYS A 263 -55.55 -37.58 23.51
C LYS A 263 -56.75 -37.42 24.45
N ASN A 264 -57.27 -36.21 24.66
CA ASN A 264 -58.44 -36.03 25.56
C ASN A 264 -59.81 -36.16 24.86
N ASN A 265 -59.93 -35.89 23.55
CA ASN A 265 -61.23 -35.98 22.88
C ASN A 265 -61.67 -37.42 22.54
N ASP A 266 -60.74 -38.37 22.41
CA ASP A 266 -61.07 -39.75 22.03
C ASP A 266 -61.42 -40.64 23.23
N ALA A 267 -60.96 -40.27 24.43
CA ALA A 267 -61.25 -40.99 25.68
C ALA A 267 -62.66 -40.67 26.21
N ASP A 268 -63.10 -39.41 26.12
CA ASP A 268 -64.45 -39.00 26.52
C ASP A 268 -65.52 -39.46 25.51
N ALA A 269 -65.22 -39.48 24.20
CA ALA A 269 -66.11 -40.03 23.18
C ALA A 269 -66.33 -41.54 23.34
N LYS A 270 -65.27 -42.32 23.66
CA LYS A 270 -65.37 -43.77 23.90
C LYS A 270 -66.05 -44.09 25.23
N LYS A 271 -65.82 -43.32 26.30
CA LYS A 271 -66.54 -43.49 27.57
C LYS A 271 -68.02 -43.13 27.46
N ALA A 272 -68.38 -42.09 26.72
CA ALA A 272 -69.77 -41.73 26.44
C ALA A 272 -70.50 -42.80 25.60
N ALA A 273 -69.84 -43.38 24.60
CA ALA A 273 -70.39 -44.45 23.77
C ALA A 273 -70.62 -45.77 24.55
N VAL A 274 -69.69 -46.16 25.44
CA VAL A 274 -69.82 -47.36 26.29
C VAL A 274 -70.88 -47.17 27.38
N ALA A 275 -71.02 -45.97 27.94
CA ALA A 275 -72.08 -45.65 28.90
C ALA A 275 -73.48 -45.64 28.23
N ALA A 276 -73.59 -45.13 27.00
CA ALA A 276 -74.82 -45.17 26.21
C ALA A 276 -75.20 -46.61 25.79
N ALA A 277 -74.23 -47.45 25.45
CA ALA A 277 -74.46 -48.86 25.14
C ALA A 277 -74.90 -49.67 26.38
N ARG A 278 -74.31 -49.40 27.56
CA ARG A 278 -74.74 -50.02 28.82
C ARG A 278 -76.15 -49.60 29.26
N LYS A 279 -76.55 -48.34 29.06
CA LYS A 279 -77.94 -47.89 29.31
C LYS A 279 -78.94 -48.52 28.34
N ARG A 280 -78.58 -48.73 27.07
CA ARG A 280 -79.43 -49.44 26.08
C ARG A 280 -79.54 -50.95 26.38
N ALA A 281 -78.47 -51.59 26.85
CA ALA A 281 -78.49 -52.99 27.24
C ALA A 281 -79.27 -53.25 28.55
N ALA A 282 -79.30 -52.28 29.48
CA ALA A 282 -80.13 -52.35 30.68
C ALA A 282 -81.63 -52.16 30.39
N ALA A 283 -81.98 -51.37 29.35
CA ALA A 283 -83.37 -51.18 28.92
C ALA A 283 -83.93 -52.36 28.10
N ASN A 284 -83.08 -53.14 27.42
CA ASN A 284 -83.50 -54.34 26.67
C ASN A 284 -83.52 -55.64 27.50
N LYS A 285 -83.09 -55.62 28.77
CA LYS A 285 -83.14 -56.80 29.67
C LYS A 285 -84.46 -56.93 30.46
N SER A 286 -85.44 -56.06 30.21
CA SER A 286 -86.81 -56.15 30.74
C SER A 286 -87.86 -56.62 29.71
N SER A 287 -87.45 -57.17 28.56
CA SER A 287 -88.39 -57.74 27.60
C SER A 287 -87.84 -59.00 26.94
N ALA A 288 -88.64 -60.07 27.05
CA ALA A 288 -88.61 -61.31 26.28
C ALA A 288 -87.59 -62.40 26.69
N GLY A 289 -88.06 -63.32 27.53
CA GLY A 289 -87.60 -64.70 27.54
C GLY A 289 -88.35 -65.55 26.50
N SER A 290 -87.80 -66.76 26.33
CA SER A 290 -88.34 -68.00 25.72
C SER A 290 -87.71 -68.45 24.37
N THR A 291 -86.98 -69.58 24.48
CA THR A 291 -86.95 -70.80 23.62
C THR A 291 -86.63 -70.65 22.12
N SER A 292 -85.81 -71.47 21.44
CA SER A 292 -85.20 -72.79 21.68
C SER A 292 -84.12 -73.09 20.61
N GLU A 293 -83.14 -73.92 20.99
CA GLU A 293 -82.13 -74.68 20.23
C GLU A 293 -82.63 -75.51 19.01
N PRO A 294 -81.76 -76.27 18.27
CA PRO A 294 -80.37 -76.01 17.81
C PRO A 294 -80.12 -76.56 16.36
N ALA A 295 -78.85 -76.54 15.91
CA ALA A 295 -78.18 -77.35 14.86
C ALA A 295 -77.45 -76.46 13.83
N ALA A 296 -76.36 -76.82 13.16
CA ALA A 296 -75.30 -77.83 13.23
C ALA A 296 -74.35 -77.46 12.04
N GLY A 297 -73.10 -77.96 12.05
CA GLY A 297 -72.23 -77.98 10.86
C GLY A 297 -71.04 -77.00 10.94
N ASN A 298 -69.86 -77.39 11.43
CA ASN A 298 -68.87 -78.33 10.88
C ASN A 298 -68.03 -77.73 9.73
N ASN A 299 -66.75 -77.49 10.06
CA ASN A 299 -65.53 -77.63 9.26
C ASN A 299 -65.57 -77.38 7.74
N ARG A 300 -64.75 -76.43 7.30
CA ARG A 300 -63.38 -76.72 6.81
C ARG A 300 -62.55 -75.44 6.70
#